data_AF-A0A1F7W9Y9-F1
#
_entry.id   AF-A0A1F7W9Y9-F1
#
_cell.length_a   1.000
_cell.length_b   1.000
_cell.length_c   1.000
_cell.angle_alpha   90.00
_cell.angle_beta   90.00
_cell.angle_gamma   90.00
#
_symmetry.space_group_name_H-M   'P 1'
#
loop_
_entity.id
_entity.type
_entity.pdbx_description
1 polymer ?
#
loop_
_entity_poly.entity_id
_entity_poly.type
_entity_poly.pdbx_seq_one_letter_code
_entity_poly.pdbx_strand_id
1 'polypeptide(L)'
;MRYLIILPLLLAVGCGFTVGSDRAVSTMEAEGWTNVTVTAEHRLSPRWMGGCSKEDDAAFEVAGKNPAGNEGTATVCCGAVLKGCTIRH
;
A
#
# COMPACT_ATOMS: atom_id res chain seq x y z
N MET A 1 6.61 46.14 3.16
CA MET A 1 7.68 45.45 3.91
C MET A 1 7.07 44.32 4.72
N ARG A 2 7.57 43.09 4.52
CA ARG A 2 7.70 42.01 5.52
C ARG A 2 6.37 41.52 6.12
N TYR A 3 5.80 40.37 5.73
CA TYR A 3 6.34 39.03 5.94
C TYR A 3 5.85 38.07 4.83
N LEU A 4 6.61 37.88 3.76
CA LEU A 4 7.37 36.64 3.54
C LEU A 4 7.94 36.00 4.83
N ILE A 5 7.18 35.08 5.42
CA ILE A 5 7.69 33.93 6.20
C ILE A 5 6.74 32.78 5.85
N ILE A 6 6.98 32.07 4.74
CA ILE A 6 7.79 30.84 4.74
C ILE A 6 7.12 29.77 5.62
N LEU A 7 6.33 28.96 4.93
CA LEU A 7 5.99 27.57 5.23
C LEU A 7 7.18 26.83 5.89
N PRO A 8 6.91 26.05 6.94
CA PRO A 8 7.08 24.62 6.76
C PRO A 8 5.78 23.93 7.21
N LEU A 9 5.07 23.11 6.43
CA LEU A 9 5.55 21.90 5.74
C LEU A 9 6.62 21.16 6.53
N LEU A 10 6.35 20.87 7.80
CA LEU A 10 7.00 19.87 8.65
C LEU A 10 6.03 19.71 9.84
N LEU A 11 5.60 18.55 10.34
CA LEU A 11 6.06 17.18 10.26
C LEU A 11 5.02 16.37 11.06
N ALA A 12 4.17 15.58 10.40
CA ALA A 12 3.62 14.34 10.96
C ALA A 12 3.01 13.46 9.85
N VAL A 13 3.64 13.49 8.67
CA VAL A 13 3.56 12.36 7.72
C VAL A 13 4.57 11.36 8.26
N GLY A 14 4.13 10.47 9.15
CA GLY A 14 5.04 9.59 9.87
C GLY A 14 4.40 8.37 10.50
N CYS A 15 3.20 7.99 10.07
CA CYS A 15 2.64 6.69 10.40
C CYS A 15 1.91 6.15 9.16
N GLY A 16 2.07 4.86 8.88
CA GLY A 16 1.36 4.08 7.86
C GLY A 16 -0.18 4.08 7.96
N PHE A 17 -0.79 5.01 8.70
CA PHE A 17 -2.22 5.31 8.70
C PHE A 17 -2.70 6.00 7.40
N THR A 18 -1.80 6.59 6.62
CA THR A 18 -2.18 7.19 5.31
C THR A 18 -2.28 6.17 4.18
N VAL A 19 -1.80 4.94 4.41
CA VAL A 19 -1.90 3.86 3.44
C VAL A 19 -3.22 3.14 3.68
N GLY A 20 -4.23 3.49 2.89
CA GLY A 20 -5.52 2.81 2.84
C GLY A 20 -5.46 1.54 2.00
N SER A 21 -6.29 0.57 2.35
CA SER A 21 -6.51 -0.65 1.56
C SER A 21 -6.94 -0.34 0.12
N ASP A 22 -7.58 0.81 -0.11
CA ASP A 22 -7.94 1.32 -1.45
C ASP A 22 -6.73 1.43 -2.39
N ARG A 23 -5.54 1.80 -1.87
CA ARG A 23 -4.31 1.82 -2.69
C ARG A 23 -3.88 0.43 -3.09
N ALA A 24 -4.04 -0.56 -2.21
CA ALA A 24 -3.73 -1.94 -2.53
C ALA A 24 -4.68 -2.48 -3.61
N VAL A 25 -5.99 -2.23 -3.47
CA VAL A 25 -7.00 -2.60 -4.47
C VAL A 25 -6.71 -1.91 -5.80
N SER A 26 -6.53 -0.59 -5.81
CA SER A 26 -6.23 0.16 -7.03
C SER A 26 -4.94 -0.30 -7.72
N THR A 27 -3.92 -0.71 -6.95
CA THR A 27 -2.68 -1.28 -7.51
C THR A 27 -2.94 -2.63 -8.18
N MET A 28 -3.74 -3.49 -7.55
CA MET A 28 -4.13 -4.79 -8.12
C MET A 28 -4.97 -4.62 -9.39
N GLU A 29 -5.93 -3.70 -9.38
CA GLU A 29 -6.76 -3.38 -10.54
C GLU A 29 -5.95 -2.78 -11.70
N ALA A 30 -4.96 -1.93 -11.39
CA ALA A 30 -4.03 -1.40 -12.39
C ALA A 30 -3.18 -2.49 -13.06
N GLU A 31 -2.92 -3.58 -12.35
CA GLU A 31 -2.23 -4.78 -12.84
C GLU A 31 -3.20 -5.78 -13.49
N GLY A 32 -4.46 -5.38 -13.71
CA GLY A 32 -5.47 -6.14 -14.44
C GLY A 32 -6.22 -7.19 -13.62
N TRP A 33 -6.11 -7.16 -12.30
CA TRP A 33 -6.95 -7.99 -11.44
C TRP A 33 -8.38 -7.45 -11.36
N THR A 34 -9.34 -8.33 -11.14
CA THR A 34 -10.76 -7.98 -10.99
C THR A 34 -11.36 -8.69 -9.77
N ASN A 35 -12.49 -8.17 -9.25
CA ASN A 35 -13.13 -8.66 -8.01
C ASN A 35 -12.16 -8.69 -6.81
N VAL A 36 -11.31 -7.67 -6.71
CA VAL A 36 -10.27 -7.61 -5.68
C VAL A 36 -10.91 -7.26 -4.33
N THR A 37 -10.61 -8.05 -3.31
CA THR A 37 -11.05 -7.85 -1.92
C THR A 37 -9.86 -7.99 -1.00
N VAL A 38 -9.72 -7.07 -0.04
CA VAL A 38 -8.67 -7.17 1.00
C VAL A 38 -9.13 -8.16 2.06
N THR A 39 -8.35 -9.21 2.28
CA THR A 39 -8.65 -10.27 3.24
C THR A 39 -7.93 -10.08 4.57
N ALA A 40 -6.78 -9.42 4.58
CA ALA A 40 -6.05 -9.09 5.80
C ALA A 40 -5.21 -7.81 5.65
N GLU A 41 -4.99 -7.11 6.76
CA GLU A 41 -4.12 -5.92 6.83
C GLU A 41 -3.08 -6.07 7.95
N HIS A 42 -1.81 -5.85 7.61
CA HIS A 42 -0.68 -5.96 8.52
C HIS A 42 0.12 -4.66 8.54
N ARG A 43 -0.19 -3.80 9.51
CA ARG A 43 0.42 -2.46 9.67
C ARG A 43 1.55 -2.42 10.70
N LEU A 44 1.56 -3.34 11.67
CA LEU A 44 2.55 -3.37 12.75
C LEU A 44 3.85 -4.08 12.35
N SER A 45 3.75 -5.06 11.44
CA SER A 45 4.88 -5.91 11.03
C SER A 45 4.77 -6.34 9.55
N PRO A 46 4.69 -5.40 8.60
CA PRO A 46 4.53 -5.73 7.18
C PRO A 46 5.67 -6.61 6.64
N ARG A 47 6.91 -6.43 7.11
CA ARG A 47 8.07 -7.25 6.71
C ARG A 47 7.95 -8.76 6.95
N TRP A 48 7.00 -9.19 7.79
CA TRP A 48 6.77 -10.61 8.08
C TRP A 48 5.80 -11.25 7.06
N MET A 49 5.20 -10.44 6.19
CA MET A 49 4.26 -10.86 5.16
C MET A 49 4.97 -10.95 3.81
N GLY A 50 5.09 -12.17 3.28
CA GLY A 50 5.22 -12.46 1.84
C GLY A 50 6.29 -11.69 1.03
N GLY A 51 7.34 -11.16 1.65
CA GLY A 51 8.39 -10.42 0.93
C GLY A 51 8.25 -8.90 0.92
N CYS A 52 7.48 -8.31 1.84
CA CYS A 52 7.57 -6.87 2.09
C CYS A 52 8.90 -6.49 2.76
N SER A 53 9.42 -5.32 2.41
CA SER A 53 10.65 -4.78 2.96
C SER A 53 10.43 -4.15 4.35
N LYS A 54 11.54 -3.88 5.03
CA LYS A 54 11.54 -3.14 6.31
C LYS A 54 11.08 -1.69 6.14
N GLU A 55 11.17 -1.12 4.94
CA GLU A 55 10.69 0.24 4.67
C GLU A 55 9.24 0.29 4.16
N ASP A 56 8.51 -0.83 4.18
CA ASP A 56 7.08 -0.83 3.90
C ASP A 56 6.29 -0.54 5.18
N ASP A 57 5.22 0.25 5.05
CA ASP A 57 4.40 0.75 6.15
C ASP A 57 3.19 -0.16 6.41
N ALA A 58 2.71 -0.85 5.39
CA ALA A 58 1.60 -1.78 5.48
C ALA A 58 1.72 -2.91 4.45
N ALA A 59 1.22 -4.09 4.81
CA ALA A 59 1.03 -5.21 3.91
C ALA A 59 -0.45 -5.59 3.88
N PHE A 60 -1.00 -5.76 2.69
CA PHE A 60 -2.39 -6.11 2.48
C PHE A 60 -2.46 -7.45 1.77
N GLU A 61 -3.11 -8.44 2.37
CA GLU A 61 -3.50 -9.62 1.63
C GLU A 61 -4.77 -9.32 0.85
N VAL A 62 -4.77 -9.69 -0.42
CA VAL A 62 -5.85 -9.45 -1.34
C VAL A 62 -6.20 -10.75 -2.05
N ALA A 63 -7.49 -11.02 -2.20
CA ALA A 63 -8.03 -12.09 -3.02
C ALA A 63 -8.75 -11.49 -4.22
N GLY A 64 -8.66 -12.15 -5.37
CA GLY A 64 -9.36 -11.71 -6.58
C GLY A 64 -9.06 -12.60 -7.77
N LYS A 65 -9.46 -12.14 -8.95
CA LYS A 65 -9.24 -12.82 -10.21
C LYS A 65 -8.11 -12.15 -10.97
N ASN A 66 -7.05 -12.90 -11.28
CA ASN A 66 -5.90 -12.39 -12.01
C ASN A 66 -6.22 -12.13 -13.50
N PRO A 67 -5.32 -11.46 -14.26
CA PRO A 67 -5.55 -11.18 -15.68
C PRO A 67 -5.75 -12.42 -16.56
N ALA A 68 -5.28 -13.59 -16.11
CA ALA A 68 -5.50 -14.86 -16.78
C ALA A 68 -6.88 -15.48 -16.47
N GLY A 69 -7.69 -14.83 -15.64
CA GLY A 69 -9.02 -15.28 -15.27
C GLY A 69 -9.06 -16.34 -14.17
N ASN A 70 -7.98 -16.53 -13.41
CA ASN A 70 -7.93 -17.48 -12.30
C ASN A 70 -8.12 -16.77 -10.97
N GLU A 71 -8.82 -17.40 -10.03
CA GLU A 71 -8.87 -16.93 -8.66
C GLU A 71 -7.51 -17.14 -7.97
N GLY A 72 -7.09 -16.16 -7.19
CA GLY A 72 -5.83 -16.22 -6.47
C GLY A 72 -5.76 -15.18 -5.36
N THR A 73 -4.70 -15.28 -4.57
CA THR A 73 -4.35 -14.29 -3.57
C THR A 73 -3.01 -13.65 -3.91
N ALA A 74 -2.82 -12.42 -3.46
CA ALA A 74 -1.54 -11.72 -3.53
C ALA A 74 -1.33 -10.91 -2.25
N THR A 75 -0.07 -10.56 -1.99
CA THR A 75 0.29 -9.63 -0.92
C THR A 75 0.70 -8.31 -1.55
N VAL A 76 0.05 -7.21 -1.21
CA VAL A 76 0.45 -5.87 -1.65
C VAL A 76 1.20 -5.19 -0.52
N CYS A 77 2.48 -4.95 -0.74
CA CYS A 77 3.34 -4.19 0.16
C CYS A 77 3.26 -2.71 -0.21
N CYS A 78 2.85 -1.86 0.71
CA CYS A 78 2.73 -0.43 0.48
C CYS A 78 3.64 0.33 1.44
N GLY A 79 4.46 1.22 0.88
CA GLY A 79 5.28 2.13 1.67
C GLY A 79 4.54 3.40 2.07
N ALA A 80 5.24 4.25 2.83
CA ALA A 80 4.78 5.60 3.20
C ALA A 80 4.41 6.44 1.96
N VAL A 81 3.79 7.61 2.15
CA VAL A 81 3.22 8.49 1.10
C VAL A 81 4.05 8.67 -0.19
N LEU A 82 5.38 8.58 -0.14
CA LEU A 82 6.28 8.71 -1.31
C LEU A 82 6.72 7.38 -1.93
N LYS A 83 6.55 6.26 -1.21
CA LYS A 83 6.88 4.91 -1.67
C LYS A 83 5.58 4.24 -2.09
N GLY A 84 5.47 3.91 -3.38
CA GLY A 84 4.28 3.28 -3.96
C GLY A 84 3.97 1.91 -3.35
N CYS A 85 2.90 1.29 -3.84
CA CYS A 85 2.58 -0.10 -3.54
C CYS A 85 3.23 -1.04 -4.55
N THR A 86 3.56 -2.25 -4.12
CA THR A 86 4.14 -3.31 -4.95
C THR A 86 3.45 -4.62 -4.64
N ILE A 87 3.03 -5.34 -5.68
CA ILE A 87 2.43 -6.66 -5.53
C ILE A 87 3.54 -7.70 -5.37
N ARG A 88 3.34 -8.61 -4.42
CA ARG A 88 4.15 -9.79 -4.14
C ARG A 88 3.24 -11.03 -4.20
N HIS A 89 3.76 -12.11 -4.75
CA HIS A 89 3.08 -13.39 -4.93
C HIS A 89 3.85 -14.48 -4.18
#